data_AF-F8FHS8-F1
#
_entry.id   AF-F8FHS8-F1
#
_cell.length_a   1.000
_cell.length_b   1.000
_cell.length_c   1.000
_cell.angle_alpha   90.00
_cell.angle_beta   90.00
_cell.angle_gamma   90.00
#
_symmetry.space_group_name_H-M   'P 1'
#
loop_
_entity.id
_entity.type
_entity.pdbx_description
1 polymer ?
#
loop_
_entity_poly.entity_id
_entity_poly.type
_entity_poly.pdbx_seq_one_letter_code
_entity_poly.pdbx_strand_id
1 'polypeptide(L)'
;MADSCSRKATGACSEAEGYTTTASGQASHAEGWMTAASGVASHAEGVSTVAEANASHSEGNGSRTTGFAAHAEGNGSIAEGFAAHSEGYFSRAQGKYSHAEGDVNTAVGYASHAEGSGCNAEGAASHAEGFLTIARGQHSHTEGAGTLAEGFAAHAEGEVTDATERGAHAEGIFSKARALAAHAEGNWTRAFGSCSHTEGAFTTTEGACAHAEGLQTKASGNYAHAEGANTTADADYSHAGGRNTDTGGFEGAFIIGRYASAQYPYSFHLGNGMENGPSRNVVILDQEGNVRIEGTVISGSADYAVMFETTDGMPIEPGYWVTLEGEKIRKADAGDRYVLGIVSSSPAVLGDAADLRWKNMFLTDVWGRVLYEESDVPEQRDPEGNVVIPAGRRIHPVLHPSYDPRQVYIPRMQRPEWAAVGLLGKLLARDDGTCVPGGYCRPGERGVATASEKGYRVLKRVGPNQILVLVR
;
A
#
# COMPACT_ATOMS: atom_id res chain seq x y z
N MET A 1 -54.42 -18.94 -61.73
CA MET A 1 -53.14 -19.63 -62.01
C MET A 1 -52.40 -19.66 -60.68
N ALA A 2 -51.94 -20.83 -60.23
CA ALA A 2 -51.09 -20.89 -59.05
C ALA A 2 -49.81 -20.11 -59.35
N ASP A 3 -49.39 -19.23 -58.45
CA ASP A 3 -48.15 -18.50 -58.60
C ASP A 3 -46.97 -19.51 -58.64
N SER A 4 -46.28 -19.58 -59.78
CA SER A 4 -45.17 -20.51 -60.03
C SER A 4 -43.99 -20.28 -59.09
N CYS A 5 -43.91 -19.11 -58.47
CA CYS A 5 -42.86 -18.76 -57.52
C CYS A 5 -43.28 -18.92 -56.06
N SER A 6 -44.50 -19.39 -55.78
CA SER A 6 -45.02 -19.63 -54.42
C SER A 6 -44.93 -18.39 -53.50
N ARG A 7 -45.25 -17.19 -54.01
CA ARG A 7 -45.28 -15.94 -53.24
C ARG A 7 -46.64 -15.79 -52.57
N LYS A 8 -46.65 -15.38 -51.31
CA LYS A 8 -47.87 -15.24 -50.50
C LYS A 8 -47.90 -13.88 -49.80
N ALA A 9 -48.48 -12.89 -50.46
CA ALA A 9 -48.82 -11.60 -49.86
C ALA A 9 -50.28 -11.65 -49.34
N THR A 10 -50.48 -11.88 -48.05
CA THR A 10 -51.83 -12.02 -47.44
C THR A 10 -52.20 -10.87 -46.51
N GLY A 11 -51.24 -10.02 -46.14
CA GLY A 11 -51.48 -8.85 -45.31
C GLY A 11 -52.10 -7.69 -46.11
N ALA A 12 -52.77 -6.77 -45.42
CA ALA A 12 -53.24 -5.54 -46.07
C ALA A 12 -52.03 -4.70 -46.51
N CYS A 13 -51.95 -4.34 -47.80
CA CYS A 13 -50.81 -3.63 -48.39
C CYS A 13 -49.45 -4.35 -48.26
N SER A 14 -49.43 -5.68 -48.15
CA SER A 14 -48.18 -6.45 -48.12
C SER A 14 -47.64 -6.74 -49.54
N GLU A 15 -46.33 -6.89 -49.67
CA GLU A 15 -45.64 -7.25 -50.92
C GLU A 15 -44.77 -8.50 -50.71
N ALA A 16 -44.77 -9.42 -51.67
CA ALA A 16 -43.96 -10.66 -51.61
C ALA A 16 -43.27 -10.93 -52.95
N GLU A 17 -41.95 -10.78 -53.00
CA GLU A 17 -41.11 -10.95 -54.19
C GLU A 17 -40.20 -12.18 -54.07
N GLY A 18 -39.61 -12.64 -55.17
CA GLY A 18 -38.68 -13.80 -55.15
C GLY A 18 -39.36 -15.17 -55.21
N TYR A 19 -38.83 -16.16 -54.49
CA TYR A 19 -39.26 -17.58 -54.53
C TYR A 19 -39.55 -18.14 -53.13
N THR A 20 -40.76 -18.67 -52.93
CA THR A 20 -41.25 -19.22 -51.65
C THR A 20 -41.24 -18.15 -50.54
N THR A 21 -41.73 -16.96 -50.84
CA THR A 21 -41.78 -15.84 -49.88
C THR A 21 -43.18 -15.62 -49.32
N THR A 22 -43.28 -15.21 -48.06
CA THR A 22 -44.57 -14.96 -47.38
C THR A 22 -44.55 -13.62 -46.66
N ALA A 23 -45.43 -12.69 -47.07
CA ALA A 23 -45.67 -11.42 -46.42
C ALA A 23 -47.11 -11.40 -45.87
N SER A 24 -47.29 -11.63 -44.57
CA SER A 24 -48.60 -11.84 -43.95
C SER A 24 -49.05 -10.70 -43.01
N GLY A 25 -48.14 -9.81 -42.63
CA GLY A 25 -48.44 -8.65 -41.80
C GLY A 25 -48.99 -7.47 -42.60
N GLN A 26 -49.71 -6.56 -41.95
CA GLN A 26 -50.14 -5.32 -42.61
C GLN A 26 -48.90 -4.50 -43.01
N ALA A 27 -48.82 -4.09 -44.28
CA ALA A 27 -47.69 -3.37 -44.86
C ALA A 27 -46.33 -4.11 -44.75
N SER A 28 -46.33 -5.44 -44.61
CA SER A 28 -45.09 -6.23 -44.57
C SER A 28 -44.50 -6.45 -45.96
N HIS A 29 -43.18 -6.55 -46.07
CA HIS A 29 -42.47 -6.87 -47.32
C HIS A 29 -41.59 -8.12 -47.12
N ALA A 30 -41.64 -9.07 -48.05
CA ALA A 30 -40.75 -10.23 -48.06
C ALA A 30 -40.14 -10.45 -49.46
N GLU A 31 -38.83 -10.43 -49.57
CA GLU A 31 -38.10 -10.67 -50.83
C GLU A 31 -36.99 -11.71 -50.69
N GLY A 32 -36.53 -12.30 -51.80
CA GLY A 32 -35.46 -13.31 -51.80
C GLY A 32 -35.94 -14.77 -51.91
N TRP A 33 -35.33 -15.70 -51.15
CA TRP A 33 -35.60 -17.14 -51.21
C TRP A 33 -35.98 -17.70 -49.83
N MET A 34 -37.18 -18.28 -49.71
CA MET A 34 -37.72 -18.82 -48.44
C MET A 34 -37.85 -17.79 -47.29
N THR A 35 -38.15 -16.54 -47.59
CA THR A 35 -38.27 -15.48 -46.56
C THR A 35 -39.71 -15.30 -46.06
N ALA A 36 -39.86 -14.87 -44.80
CA ALA A 36 -41.17 -14.65 -44.20
C ALA A 36 -41.23 -13.37 -43.35
N ALA A 37 -42.15 -12.46 -43.69
CA ALA A 37 -42.44 -11.24 -42.95
C ALA A 37 -43.89 -11.28 -42.41
N SER A 38 -44.07 -11.36 -41.10
CA SER A 38 -45.38 -11.61 -40.47
C SER A 38 -45.88 -10.49 -39.55
N GLY A 39 -45.02 -9.54 -39.18
CA GLY A 39 -45.40 -8.40 -38.35
C GLY A 39 -45.94 -7.22 -39.15
N VAL A 40 -46.63 -6.30 -38.47
CA VAL A 40 -47.05 -5.03 -39.08
C VAL A 40 -45.81 -4.24 -39.49
N ALA A 41 -45.71 -3.84 -40.75
CA ALA A 41 -44.57 -3.14 -41.34
C ALA A 41 -43.22 -3.88 -41.16
N SER A 42 -43.23 -5.22 -41.05
CA SER A 42 -41.99 -6.01 -41.00
C SER A 42 -41.39 -6.20 -42.40
N HIS A 43 -40.06 -6.30 -42.48
CA HIS A 43 -39.34 -6.56 -43.73
C HIS A 43 -38.42 -7.79 -43.58
N ALA A 44 -38.44 -8.71 -44.55
CA ALA A 44 -37.52 -9.85 -44.60
C ALA A 44 -36.92 -10.01 -45.99
N GLU A 45 -35.59 -9.96 -46.11
CA GLU A 45 -34.86 -10.10 -47.37
C GLU A 45 -33.72 -11.13 -47.28
N GLY A 46 -33.22 -11.63 -48.42
CA GLY A 46 -32.14 -12.61 -48.48
C GLY A 46 -32.58 -14.08 -48.60
N VAL A 47 -32.01 -14.98 -47.80
CA VAL A 47 -32.22 -16.44 -47.85
C VAL A 47 -32.70 -16.96 -46.50
N SER A 48 -33.86 -17.62 -46.46
CA SER A 48 -34.41 -18.25 -45.25
C SER A 48 -34.54 -17.30 -44.05
N THR A 49 -34.76 -16.01 -44.29
CA THR A 49 -34.90 -14.99 -43.24
C THR A 49 -36.34 -14.84 -42.74
N VAL A 50 -36.51 -14.52 -41.46
CA VAL A 50 -37.83 -14.51 -40.80
C VAL A 50 -37.98 -13.28 -39.90
N ALA A 51 -38.86 -12.35 -40.27
CA ALA A 51 -39.23 -11.16 -39.50
C ALA A 51 -40.67 -11.30 -38.94
N GLU A 52 -40.82 -11.61 -37.65
CA GLU A 52 -42.11 -11.96 -37.04
C GLU A 52 -42.83 -10.82 -36.32
N ALA A 53 -42.11 -9.78 -35.89
CA ALA A 53 -42.65 -8.74 -35.03
C ALA A 53 -42.95 -7.43 -35.77
N ASN A 54 -43.71 -6.54 -35.15
CA ASN A 54 -44.04 -5.26 -35.78
C ASN A 54 -42.78 -4.41 -35.95
N ALA A 55 -42.65 -3.80 -37.12
CA ALA A 55 -41.51 -3.00 -37.56
C ALA A 55 -40.15 -3.73 -37.52
N SER A 56 -40.13 -5.07 -37.45
CA SER A 56 -38.88 -5.83 -37.44
C SER A 56 -38.27 -5.97 -38.84
N HIS A 57 -36.94 -5.97 -38.92
CA HIS A 57 -36.19 -6.23 -40.15
C HIS A 57 -35.29 -7.47 -40.01
N SER A 58 -35.25 -8.34 -41.04
CA SER A 58 -34.30 -9.46 -41.12
C SER A 58 -33.70 -9.55 -42.52
N GLU A 59 -32.37 -9.52 -42.62
CA GLU A 59 -31.63 -9.66 -43.88
C GLU A 59 -30.49 -10.68 -43.78
N GLY A 60 -29.96 -11.11 -44.93
CA GLY A 60 -28.85 -12.08 -45.02
C GLY A 60 -29.28 -13.54 -45.21
N ASN A 61 -28.72 -14.49 -44.46
CA ASN A 61 -28.94 -15.94 -44.62
C ASN A 61 -29.31 -16.61 -43.30
N GLY A 62 -30.57 -17.03 -43.14
CA GLY A 62 -31.06 -17.70 -41.94
C GLY A 62 -31.28 -16.79 -40.74
N SER A 63 -31.24 -15.46 -40.93
CA SER A 63 -31.47 -14.47 -39.88
C SER A 63 -32.93 -14.44 -39.42
N ARG A 64 -33.17 -14.19 -38.12
CA ARG A 64 -34.51 -14.21 -37.53
C ARG A 64 -34.72 -13.07 -36.54
N THR A 65 -35.79 -12.30 -36.73
CA THR A 65 -36.15 -11.20 -35.86
C THR A 65 -37.55 -11.39 -35.26
N THR A 66 -37.63 -11.43 -33.92
CA THR A 66 -38.88 -11.61 -33.16
C THR A 66 -39.18 -10.44 -32.21
N GLY A 67 -38.27 -9.47 -32.11
CA GLY A 67 -38.45 -8.26 -31.32
C GLY A 67 -39.14 -7.12 -32.08
N PHE A 68 -40.00 -6.36 -31.39
CA PHE A 68 -40.60 -5.14 -31.96
C PHE A 68 -39.50 -4.14 -32.35
N ALA A 69 -39.54 -3.62 -33.58
CA ALA A 69 -38.55 -2.69 -34.13
C ALA A 69 -37.09 -3.18 -34.10
N ALA A 70 -36.87 -4.50 -33.99
CA ALA A 70 -35.54 -5.10 -33.98
C ALA A 70 -35.02 -5.33 -35.40
N HIS A 71 -33.70 -5.53 -35.52
CA HIS A 71 -33.01 -5.77 -36.77
C HIS A 71 -32.01 -6.94 -36.64
N ALA A 72 -32.02 -7.88 -37.58
CA ALA A 72 -30.99 -8.91 -37.67
C ALA A 72 -30.43 -9.02 -39.10
N GLU A 73 -29.11 -8.95 -39.25
CA GLU A 73 -28.39 -9.06 -40.52
C GLU A 73 -27.23 -10.07 -40.45
N GLY A 74 -26.77 -10.58 -41.60
CA GLY A 74 -25.67 -11.56 -41.65
C GLY A 74 -26.13 -13.02 -41.79
N ASN A 75 -25.46 -13.97 -41.11
CA ASN A 75 -25.69 -15.41 -41.27
C ASN A 75 -26.11 -16.05 -39.94
N GLY A 76 -27.37 -16.46 -39.83
CA GLY A 76 -27.92 -17.08 -38.62
C GLY A 76 -28.07 -16.13 -37.43
N SER A 77 -28.03 -14.82 -37.66
CA SER A 77 -28.18 -13.79 -36.62
C SER A 77 -29.61 -13.74 -36.09
N ILE A 78 -29.78 -13.50 -34.79
CA ILE A 78 -31.11 -13.50 -34.14
C ILE A 78 -31.29 -12.24 -33.28
N ALA A 79 -32.38 -11.50 -33.50
CA ALA A 79 -32.74 -10.33 -32.69
C ALA A 79 -34.15 -10.50 -32.08
N GLU A 80 -34.22 -10.63 -30.75
CA GLU A 80 -35.45 -10.98 -30.01
C GLU A 80 -35.96 -9.84 -29.11
N GLY A 81 -35.07 -8.97 -28.65
CA GLY A 81 -35.43 -7.85 -27.76
C GLY A 81 -36.10 -6.69 -28.50
N PHE A 82 -36.87 -5.87 -27.77
CA PHE A 82 -37.41 -4.62 -28.33
C PHE A 82 -36.25 -3.72 -28.80
N ALA A 83 -36.28 -3.31 -30.07
CA ALA A 83 -35.25 -2.52 -30.73
C ALA A 83 -33.83 -3.09 -30.57
N ALA A 84 -33.70 -4.42 -30.53
CA ALA A 84 -32.41 -5.10 -30.53
C ALA A 84 -31.81 -5.14 -31.95
N HIS A 85 -30.48 -5.16 -32.04
CA HIS A 85 -29.74 -5.28 -33.29
C HIS A 85 -28.75 -6.45 -33.23
N SER A 86 -28.75 -7.33 -34.23
CA SER A 86 -27.79 -8.43 -34.32
C SER A 86 -27.19 -8.54 -35.72
N GLU A 87 -25.87 -8.56 -35.82
CA GLU A 87 -25.15 -8.70 -37.09
C GLU A 87 -23.99 -9.73 -37.01
N GLY A 88 -23.52 -10.20 -38.17
CA GLY A 88 -22.40 -11.16 -38.27
C GLY A 88 -22.81 -12.62 -38.43
N TYR A 89 -22.14 -13.55 -37.74
CA TYR A 89 -22.31 -15.01 -37.85
C TYR A 89 -22.80 -15.60 -36.53
N PHE A 90 -24.04 -16.12 -36.51
CA PHE A 90 -24.70 -16.69 -35.34
C PHE A 90 -24.74 -15.81 -34.08
N SER A 91 -24.67 -14.49 -34.24
CA SER A 91 -24.84 -13.52 -33.16
C SER A 91 -26.30 -13.47 -32.67
N ARG A 92 -26.51 -13.11 -31.40
CA ARG A 92 -27.83 -13.05 -30.77
C ARG A 92 -28.00 -11.82 -29.88
N ALA A 93 -28.98 -10.99 -30.20
CA ALA A 93 -29.38 -9.84 -29.39
C ALA A 93 -30.77 -10.07 -28.77
N GLN A 94 -30.81 -10.44 -27.49
CA GLN A 94 -32.02 -10.85 -26.77
C GLN A 94 -32.57 -9.76 -25.84
N GLY A 95 -31.70 -8.85 -25.40
CA GLY A 95 -32.06 -7.76 -24.50
C GLY A 95 -32.80 -6.61 -25.20
N LYS A 96 -33.59 -5.85 -24.43
CA LYS A 96 -34.19 -4.60 -24.96
C LYS A 96 -33.07 -3.60 -25.25
N TYR A 97 -33.02 -3.05 -26.46
CA TYR A 97 -31.94 -2.19 -26.97
C TYR A 97 -30.55 -2.84 -27.03
N SER A 98 -30.45 -4.17 -26.97
CA SER A 98 -29.14 -4.84 -27.02
C SER A 98 -28.57 -4.87 -28.44
N HIS A 99 -27.24 -4.87 -28.56
CA HIS A 99 -26.51 -5.02 -29.82
C HIS A 99 -25.56 -6.23 -29.74
N ALA A 100 -25.53 -7.08 -30.77
CA ALA A 100 -24.57 -8.19 -30.87
C ALA A 100 -24.00 -8.29 -32.29
N GLU A 101 -22.69 -8.10 -32.45
CA GLU A 101 -22.01 -8.10 -33.76
C GLU A 101 -20.77 -8.98 -33.76
N GLY A 102 -20.43 -9.64 -34.87
CA GLY A 102 -19.26 -10.52 -34.97
C GLY A 102 -19.60 -12.02 -35.08
N ASP A 103 -18.90 -12.88 -34.33
CA ASP A 103 -18.97 -14.34 -34.45
C ASP A 103 -19.45 -14.99 -33.14
N VAL A 104 -20.68 -15.54 -33.13
CA VAL A 104 -21.26 -16.29 -32.00
C VAL A 104 -21.37 -15.44 -30.72
N ASN A 105 -21.64 -14.15 -30.85
CA ASN A 105 -21.79 -13.25 -29.70
C ASN A 105 -23.24 -13.23 -29.17
N THR A 106 -23.41 -13.02 -27.87
CA THR A 106 -24.75 -12.99 -27.24
C THR A 106 -24.89 -11.80 -26.29
N ALA A 107 -25.86 -10.93 -26.57
CA ALA A 107 -26.20 -9.76 -25.75
C ALA A 107 -27.63 -9.93 -25.16
N VAL A 108 -27.73 -10.18 -23.86
CA VAL A 108 -29.00 -10.51 -23.16
C VAL A 108 -29.49 -9.38 -22.25
N GLY A 109 -28.57 -8.54 -21.78
CA GLY A 109 -28.90 -7.43 -20.88
C GLY A 109 -29.69 -6.31 -21.55
N TYR A 110 -30.43 -5.54 -20.74
CA TYR A 110 -31.00 -4.28 -21.21
C TYR A 110 -29.88 -3.35 -21.69
N ALA A 111 -29.93 -2.89 -22.94
CA ALA A 111 -28.90 -2.04 -23.57
C ALA A 111 -27.47 -2.61 -23.49
N SER A 112 -27.31 -3.94 -23.47
CA SER A 112 -26.00 -4.59 -23.49
C SER A 112 -25.41 -4.64 -24.90
N HIS A 113 -24.08 -4.64 -25.01
CA HIS A 113 -23.36 -4.76 -26.28
C HIS A 113 -22.37 -5.94 -26.23
N ALA A 114 -22.36 -6.80 -27.26
CA ALA A 114 -21.35 -7.84 -27.44
C ALA A 114 -20.71 -7.78 -28.85
N GLU A 115 -19.39 -7.65 -28.93
CA GLU A 115 -18.60 -7.58 -30.17
C GLU A 115 -17.42 -8.58 -30.15
N GLY A 116 -16.98 -9.10 -31.31
CA GLY A 116 -15.82 -9.99 -31.41
C GLY A 116 -16.16 -11.45 -31.69
N SER A 117 -15.64 -12.41 -30.92
CA SER A 117 -15.90 -13.85 -31.12
C SER A 117 -16.17 -14.59 -29.80
N GLY A 118 -17.39 -15.11 -29.65
CA GLY A 118 -17.85 -15.87 -28.48
C GLY A 118 -18.05 -15.04 -27.20
N CYS A 119 -18.32 -13.75 -27.34
CA CYS A 119 -18.52 -12.80 -26.25
C CYS A 119 -19.96 -12.82 -25.71
N ASN A 120 -20.13 -12.68 -24.39
CA ASN A 120 -21.42 -12.67 -23.72
C ASN A 120 -21.62 -11.42 -22.85
N ALA A 121 -22.58 -10.57 -23.21
CA ALA A 121 -22.98 -9.41 -22.43
C ALA A 121 -24.34 -9.67 -21.76
N GLU A 122 -24.31 -10.11 -20.50
CA GLU A 122 -25.49 -10.57 -19.75
C GLU A 122 -26.08 -9.47 -18.85
N GLY A 123 -25.27 -8.51 -18.39
CA GLY A 123 -25.67 -7.44 -17.49
C GLY A 123 -26.40 -6.28 -18.18
N ALA A 124 -27.25 -5.56 -17.45
CA ALA A 124 -27.84 -4.33 -18.01
C ALA A 124 -26.76 -3.26 -18.23
N ALA A 125 -26.73 -2.68 -19.43
CA ALA A 125 -25.70 -1.78 -19.94
C ALA A 125 -24.26 -2.35 -19.86
N SER A 126 -24.12 -3.68 -19.90
CA SER A 126 -22.79 -4.31 -19.95
C SER A 126 -22.22 -4.30 -21.37
N HIS A 127 -20.90 -4.30 -21.49
CA HIS A 127 -20.21 -4.38 -22.77
C HIS A 127 -19.14 -5.50 -22.72
N ALA A 128 -19.18 -6.42 -23.70
CA ALA A 128 -18.22 -7.51 -23.85
C ALA A 128 -17.61 -7.50 -25.25
N GLU A 129 -16.32 -7.25 -25.36
CA GLU A 129 -15.58 -7.25 -26.62
C GLU A 129 -14.40 -8.23 -26.61
N GLY A 130 -13.90 -8.64 -27.77
CA GLY A 130 -12.71 -9.50 -27.89
C GLY A 130 -12.98 -10.98 -28.19
N PHE A 131 -12.36 -11.90 -27.45
CA PHE A 131 -12.46 -13.35 -27.66
C PHE A 131 -12.85 -14.08 -26.37
N LEU A 132 -14.01 -14.75 -26.36
CA LEU A 132 -14.53 -15.51 -25.21
C LEU A 132 -14.65 -14.67 -23.92
N THR A 133 -15.05 -13.41 -24.03
CA THR A 133 -15.21 -12.52 -22.88
C THR A 133 -16.64 -12.54 -22.34
N ILE A 134 -16.82 -12.29 -21.03
CA ILE A 134 -18.12 -12.38 -20.37
C ILE A 134 -18.33 -11.20 -19.41
N ALA A 135 -19.29 -10.34 -19.71
CA ALA A 135 -19.71 -9.22 -18.88
C ALA A 135 -21.09 -9.50 -18.25
N ARG A 136 -21.13 -9.98 -17.00
CA ARG A 136 -22.39 -10.33 -16.28
C ARG A 136 -22.93 -9.22 -15.39
N GLY A 137 -22.05 -8.34 -14.92
CA GLY A 137 -22.43 -7.27 -14.01
C GLY A 137 -23.23 -6.16 -14.69
N GLN A 138 -24.10 -5.49 -13.94
CA GLN A 138 -24.71 -4.26 -14.46
C GLN A 138 -23.61 -3.19 -14.65
N HIS A 139 -23.57 -2.56 -15.82
CA HIS A 139 -22.50 -1.66 -16.27
C HIS A 139 -21.09 -2.29 -16.28
N SER A 140 -20.97 -3.63 -16.31
CA SER A 140 -19.64 -4.25 -16.38
C SER A 140 -19.05 -4.16 -17.79
N HIS A 141 -17.73 -4.11 -17.87
CA HIS A 141 -16.98 -4.11 -19.12
C HIS A 141 -15.99 -5.28 -19.17
N THR A 142 -15.87 -5.95 -20.30
CA THR A 142 -14.80 -6.91 -20.55
C THR A 142 -14.22 -6.76 -21.95
N GLU A 143 -12.89 -6.77 -22.06
CA GLU A 143 -12.16 -6.78 -23.33
C GLU A 143 -11.00 -7.79 -23.30
N GLY A 144 -10.36 -8.06 -24.45
CA GLY A 144 -9.24 -9.00 -24.55
C GLY A 144 -9.65 -10.45 -24.81
N ALA A 145 -9.05 -11.41 -24.11
CA ALA A 145 -9.21 -12.85 -24.33
C ALA A 145 -9.51 -13.63 -23.04
N GLY A 146 -10.68 -14.26 -22.97
CA GLY A 146 -11.07 -15.09 -21.83
C GLY A 146 -11.27 -14.32 -20.53
N THR A 147 -11.69 -13.05 -20.61
CA THR A 147 -11.89 -12.17 -19.45
C THR A 147 -13.32 -12.25 -18.92
N LEU A 148 -13.49 -12.01 -17.62
CA LEU A 148 -14.76 -12.14 -16.91
C LEU A 148 -14.99 -10.97 -15.96
N ALA A 149 -16.09 -10.24 -16.12
CA ALA A 149 -16.56 -9.22 -15.18
C ALA A 149 -17.96 -9.56 -14.64
N GLU A 150 -18.08 -9.88 -13.34
CA GLU A 150 -19.37 -10.30 -12.73
C GLU A 150 -20.01 -9.24 -11.83
N GLY A 151 -19.21 -8.34 -11.26
CA GLY A 151 -19.67 -7.34 -10.31
C GLY A 151 -20.33 -6.11 -10.97
N PHE A 152 -21.16 -5.40 -10.22
CA PHE A 152 -21.65 -4.07 -10.65
C PHE A 152 -20.47 -3.15 -10.97
N ALA A 153 -20.45 -2.59 -12.18
CA ALA A 153 -19.37 -1.74 -12.69
C ALA A 153 -17.96 -2.37 -12.60
N ALA A 154 -17.87 -3.70 -12.66
CA ALA A 154 -16.59 -4.39 -12.73
C ALA A 154 -15.98 -4.27 -14.14
N HIS A 155 -14.65 -4.26 -14.22
CA HIS A 155 -13.90 -4.18 -15.47
C HIS A 155 -12.84 -5.29 -15.54
N ALA A 156 -12.77 -6.03 -16.64
CA ALA A 156 -11.71 -7.01 -16.87
C ALA A 156 -11.14 -6.92 -18.29
N GLU A 157 -9.82 -6.72 -18.41
CA GLU A 157 -9.11 -6.62 -19.69
C GLU A 157 -7.86 -7.52 -19.71
N GLY A 158 -7.29 -7.77 -20.89
CA GLY A 158 -6.09 -8.62 -21.06
C GLY A 158 -6.39 -10.09 -21.37
N GLU A 159 -5.62 -11.02 -20.80
CA GLU A 159 -5.72 -12.46 -21.05
C GLU A 159 -6.02 -13.24 -19.77
N VAL A 160 -7.19 -13.90 -19.72
CA VAL A 160 -7.65 -14.73 -18.60
C VAL A 160 -7.68 -13.94 -17.28
N THR A 161 -8.39 -12.81 -17.27
CA THR A 161 -8.57 -11.95 -16.09
C THR A 161 -9.98 -12.03 -15.51
N ASP A 162 -10.09 -11.96 -14.18
CA ASP A 162 -11.38 -12.05 -13.46
C ASP A 162 -11.61 -10.82 -12.55
N ALA A 163 -12.70 -10.08 -12.77
CA ALA A 163 -13.19 -9.01 -11.90
C ALA A 163 -14.60 -9.34 -11.37
N THR A 164 -14.70 -9.88 -10.16
CA THR A 164 -15.95 -10.56 -9.73
C THR A 164 -16.84 -9.76 -8.77
N GLU A 165 -16.30 -8.71 -8.16
CA GLU A 165 -17.00 -7.92 -7.14
C GLU A 165 -17.30 -6.50 -7.62
N ARG A 166 -18.14 -5.77 -6.88
CA ARG A 166 -18.53 -4.40 -7.24
C ARG A 166 -17.30 -3.50 -7.42
N GLY A 167 -17.19 -2.86 -8.59
CA GLY A 167 -16.10 -1.93 -8.92
C GLY A 167 -14.72 -2.58 -8.97
N ALA A 168 -14.62 -3.91 -9.01
CA ALA A 168 -13.35 -4.60 -9.17
C ALA A 168 -12.77 -4.35 -10.57
N HIS A 169 -11.44 -4.23 -10.66
CA HIS A 169 -10.72 -4.06 -11.91
C HIS A 169 -9.59 -5.09 -12.03
N ALA A 170 -9.53 -5.84 -13.13
CA ALA A 170 -8.45 -6.80 -13.40
C ALA A 170 -7.89 -6.62 -14.81
N GLU A 171 -6.57 -6.41 -14.93
CA GLU A 171 -5.87 -6.24 -16.19
C GLU A 171 -4.57 -7.08 -16.25
N GLY A 172 -4.05 -7.32 -17.46
CA GLY A 172 -2.84 -8.11 -17.67
C GLY A 172 -3.10 -9.59 -17.99
N ILE A 173 -2.36 -10.53 -17.38
CA ILE A 173 -2.41 -11.97 -17.69
C ILE A 173 -2.63 -12.78 -16.42
N PHE A 174 -3.67 -13.61 -16.36
CA PHE A 174 -4.03 -14.41 -15.17
C PHE A 174 -4.29 -13.58 -13.90
N SER A 175 -4.68 -12.32 -14.04
CA SER A 175 -4.95 -11.38 -12.94
C SER A 175 -6.36 -11.54 -12.38
N LYS A 176 -6.53 -11.43 -11.06
CA LYS A 176 -7.82 -11.65 -10.38
C LYS A 176 -8.10 -10.59 -9.34
N ALA A 177 -9.16 -9.80 -9.53
CA ALA A 177 -9.74 -8.90 -8.55
C ALA A 177 -11.07 -9.47 -8.03
N ARG A 178 -11.09 -9.93 -6.78
CA ARG A 178 -12.23 -10.67 -6.20
C ARG A 178 -12.75 -10.11 -4.88
N ALA A 179 -12.59 -8.81 -4.70
CA ALA A 179 -13.13 -8.08 -3.57
C ALA A 179 -13.66 -6.70 -4.01
N LEU A 180 -14.48 -6.08 -3.16
CA LEU A 180 -15.06 -4.77 -3.40
C LEU A 180 -13.97 -3.75 -3.77
N ALA A 181 -14.10 -3.10 -4.93
CA ALA A 181 -13.16 -2.09 -5.42
C ALA A 181 -11.67 -2.54 -5.43
N ALA A 182 -11.41 -3.83 -5.55
CA ALA A 182 -10.05 -4.36 -5.66
C ALA A 182 -9.49 -4.14 -7.07
N HIS A 183 -8.18 -3.90 -7.17
CA HIS A 183 -7.46 -3.72 -8.44
C HIS A 183 -6.31 -4.71 -8.56
N ALA A 184 -6.28 -5.48 -9.65
CA ALA A 184 -5.20 -6.44 -9.95
C ALA A 184 -4.65 -6.22 -11.36
N GLU A 185 -3.37 -5.87 -11.49
CA GLU A 185 -2.69 -5.68 -12.78
C GLU A 185 -1.41 -6.53 -12.86
N GLY A 186 -0.88 -6.79 -14.05
CA GLY A 186 0.37 -7.54 -14.24
C GLY A 186 0.20 -9.01 -14.64
N ASN A 187 0.99 -9.92 -14.06
CA ASN A 187 1.04 -11.34 -14.45
C ASN A 187 0.86 -12.26 -13.22
N TRP A 188 -0.20 -13.07 -13.19
CA TRP A 188 -0.55 -13.92 -12.04
C TRP A 188 -0.75 -13.12 -10.73
N THR A 189 -1.43 -11.98 -10.80
CA THR A 189 -1.73 -11.16 -9.63
C THR A 189 -3.11 -11.44 -9.04
N ARG A 190 -3.25 -11.29 -7.73
CA ARG A 190 -4.50 -11.62 -7.00
C ARG A 190 -4.80 -10.56 -5.94
N ALA A 191 -5.84 -9.75 -6.16
CA ALA A 191 -6.35 -8.78 -5.20
C ALA A 191 -7.65 -9.30 -4.56
N PHE A 192 -7.55 -9.79 -3.33
CA PHE A 192 -8.64 -10.41 -2.56
C PHE A 192 -9.10 -9.60 -1.33
N GLY A 193 -8.41 -8.50 -1.01
CA GLY A 193 -8.86 -7.56 0.02
C GLY A 193 -9.76 -6.47 -0.56
N SER A 194 -10.75 -5.99 0.20
CA SER A 194 -11.53 -4.82 -0.22
C SER A 194 -10.63 -3.59 -0.37
N CYS A 195 -10.81 -2.83 -1.45
CA CYS A 195 -9.99 -1.67 -1.81
C CYS A 195 -8.48 -1.99 -1.90
N SER A 196 -8.11 -3.26 -2.11
CA SER A 196 -6.72 -3.67 -2.25
C SER A 196 -6.19 -3.44 -3.66
N HIS A 197 -4.88 -3.27 -3.78
CA HIS A 197 -4.19 -3.13 -5.06
C HIS A 197 -3.05 -4.15 -5.15
N THR A 198 -2.93 -4.83 -6.29
CA THR A 198 -1.89 -5.83 -6.53
C THR A 198 -1.32 -5.67 -7.93
N GLU A 199 -0.01 -5.51 -8.05
CA GLU A 199 0.69 -5.37 -9.33
C GLU A 199 1.97 -6.23 -9.40
N GLY A 200 2.58 -6.33 -10.59
CA GLY A 200 3.81 -7.10 -10.81
C GLY A 200 3.58 -8.56 -11.23
N ALA A 201 4.36 -9.50 -10.68
CA ALA A 201 4.35 -10.91 -11.08
C ALA A 201 4.22 -11.86 -9.88
N PHE A 202 3.24 -12.76 -9.91
CA PHE A 202 2.96 -13.73 -8.82
C PHE A 202 2.70 -13.07 -7.46
N THR A 203 2.12 -11.87 -7.46
CA THR A 203 1.84 -11.09 -6.25
C THR A 203 0.42 -11.35 -5.74
N THR A 204 0.19 -11.18 -4.43
CA THR A 204 -1.12 -11.46 -3.84
C THR A 204 -1.41 -10.55 -2.66
N THR A 205 -2.58 -9.91 -2.67
CA THR A 205 -3.07 -9.10 -1.56
C THR A 205 -4.34 -9.71 -0.99
N GLU A 206 -4.36 -9.95 0.33
CA GLU A 206 -5.50 -10.51 1.06
C GLU A 206 -6.10 -9.50 2.05
N GLY A 207 -5.30 -8.54 2.55
CA GLY A 207 -5.75 -7.54 3.51
C GLY A 207 -6.56 -6.40 2.89
N ALA A 208 -7.50 -5.85 3.65
CA ALA A 208 -8.26 -4.68 3.20
C ALA A 208 -7.35 -3.45 3.08
N CYS A 209 -7.52 -2.66 2.03
CA CYS A 209 -6.71 -1.48 1.70
C CYS A 209 -5.19 -1.75 1.68
N ALA A 210 -4.78 -3.00 1.46
CA ALA A 210 -3.38 -3.38 1.37
C ALA A 210 -2.86 -3.28 -0.07
N HIS A 211 -1.54 -3.26 -0.21
CA HIS A 211 -0.84 -3.16 -1.48
C HIS A 211 0.25 -4.23 -1.58
N ALA A 212 0.32 -4.96 -2.71
CA ALA A 212 1.47 -5.80 -3.03
C ALA A 212 2.00 -5.58 -4.46
N GLU A 213 3.30 -5.29 -4.59
CA GLU A 213 3.98 -5.07 -5.88
C GLU A 213 5.28 -5.88 -5.99
N GLY A 214 5.81 -6.04 -7.21
CA GLY A 214 7.09 -6.71 -7.46
C GLY A 214 6.96 -8.18 -7.92
N LEU A 215 7.78 -9.08 -7.36
CA LEU A 215 7.85 -10.50 -7.74
C LEU A 215 7.61 -11.41 -6.53
N GLN A 216 6.58 -12.26 -6.57
CA GLN A 216 6.27 -13.21 -5.48
C GLN A 216 6.07 -12.52 -4.12
N THR A 217 5.40 -11.36 -4.10
CA THR A 217 5.13 -10.62 -2.87
C THR A 217 3.72 -10.90 -2.34
N LYS A 218 3.56 -10.81 -1.02
CA LYS A 218 2.26 -11.05 -0.37
C LYS A 218 1.97 -10.02 0.70
N ALA A 219 0.82 -9.35 0.62
CA ALA A 219 0.31 -8.47 1.68
C ALA A 219 -1.01 -9.02 2.25
N SER A 220 -0.99 -9.59 3.46
CA SER A 220 -2.18 -10.19 4.09
C SER A 220 -2.75 -9.44 5.29
N GLY A 221 -1.99 -8.50 5.88
CA GLY A 221 -2.54 -7.60 6.89
C GLY A 221 -3.38 -6.48 6.30
N ASN A 222 -4.35 -5.96 7.05
CA ASN A 222 -5.07 -4.75 6.65
C ASN A 222 -4.12 -3.57 6.61
N TYR A 223 -4.21 -2.74 5.57
CA TYR A 223 -3.31 -1.61 5.34
C TYR A 223 -1.82 -2.00 5.25
N ALA A 224 -1.52 -3.27 4.97
CA ALA A 224 -0.15 -3.74 4.82
C ALA A 224 0.40 -3.40 3.43
N HIS A 225 1.73 -3.31 3.32
CA HIS A 225 2.42 -3.07 2.05
C HIS A 225 3.60 -4.03 1.87
N ALA A 226 3.59 -4.84 0.81
CA ALA A 226 4.70 -5.72 0.42
C ALA A 226 5.27 -5.35 -0.95
N GLU A 227 6.57 -5.04 -1.02
CA GLU A 227 7.28 -4.69 -2.26
C GLU A 227 8.55 -5.53 -2.46
N GLY A 228 9.10 -5.54 -3.67
CA GLY A 228 10.37 -6.21 -3.99
C GLY A 228 10.21 -7.65 -4.47
N ALA A 229 11.01 -8.59 -3.93
CA ALA A 229 11.05 -9.97 -4.40
C ALA A 229 10.98 -10.99 -3.25
N ASN A 230 9.97 -11.86 -3.27
CA ASN A 230 9.72 -12.87 -2.23
C ASN A 230 9.55 -12.23 -0.84
N THR A 231 8.70 -11.21 -0.73
CA THR A 231 8.46 -10.48 0.53
C THR A 231 7.04 -10.72 1.05
N THR A 232 6.85 -10.62 2.37
CA THR A 232 5.54 -10.88 3.00
C THR A 232 5.25 -9.89 4.13
N ALA A 233 4.20 -9.09 3.95
CA ALA A 233 3.64 -8.19 4.95
C ALA A 233 2.33 -8.80 5.49
N ASP A 234 2.42 -9.56 6.58
CA ASP A 234 1.37 -10.48 7.05
C ASP A 234 0.61 -10.05 8.30
N ALA A 235 0.83 -8.81 8.77
CA ALA A 235 0.12 -8.22 9.89
C ALA A 235 -0.42 -6.82 9.57
N ASP A 236 -1.42 -6.37 10.33
CA ASP A 236 -2.03 -5.06 10.13
C ASP A 236 -0.98 -3.94 10.21
N TYR A 237 -1.08 -2.98 9.31
CA TYR A 237 -0.17 -1.82 9.19
C TYR A 237 1.30 -2.16 8.91
N SER A 238 1.61 -3.42 8.57
CA SER A 238 3.00 -3.87 8.39
C SER A 238 3.55 -3.53 7.00
N HIS A 239 4.88 -3.40 6.90
CA HIS A 239 5.57 -3.10 5.64
C HIS A 239 6.78 -4.02 5.45
N ALA A 240 6.84 -4.74 4.33
CA ALA A 240 7.94 -5.63 3.96
C ALA A 240 8.51 -5.27 2.59
N GLY A 241 9.79 -4.93 2.53
CA GLY A 241 10.48 -4.59 1.28
C GLY A 241 11.81 -5.32 1.08
N GLY A 242 12.33 -5.29 -0.15
CA GLY A 242 13.62 -5.87 -0.51
C GLY A 242 13.53 -7.30 -1.07
N ARG A 243 14.39 -8.22 -0.60
CA ARG A 243 14.44 -9.61 -1.12
C ARG A 243 14.36 -10.63 0.00
N ASN A 244 13.36 -11.52 0.01
CA ASN A 244 13.22 -12.57 1.03
C ASN A 244 13.10 -11.96 2.44
N THR A 245 12.13 -11.06 2.63
CA THR A 245 11.87 -10.41 3.92
C THR A 245 10.42 -10.62 4.34
N ASP A 246 10.20 -10.76 5.65
CA ASP A 246 8.86 -10.93 6.19
C ASP A 246 8.65 -10.18 7.50
N THR A 247 7.42 -9.74 7.75
CA THR A 247 7.03 -9.02 8.98
C THR A 247 6.78 -9.95 10.16
N GLY A 248 6.92 -11.27 10.00
CA GLY A 248 6.83 -12.25 11.09
C GLY A 248 5.51 -12.25 11.87
N GLY A 249 4.42 -11.74 11.28
CA GLY A 249 3.12 -11.57 11.95
C GLY A 249 3.07 -10.41 12.94
N PHE A 250 4.04 -9.50 12.94
CA PHE A 250 4.10 -8.37 13.86
C PHE A 250 3.41 -7.13 13.31
N GLU A 251 2.35 -6.71 14.00
CA GLU A 251 1.59 -5.49 13.69
C GLU A 251 2.49 -4.26 13.63
N GLY A 252 2.33 -3.44 12.58
CA GLY A 252 3.10 -2.20 12.40
C GLY A 252 4.61 -2.39 12.24
N ALA A 253 5.10 -3.62 12.04
CA ALA A 253 6.52 -3.86 11.78
C ALA A 253 6.91 -3.34 10.39
N PHE A 254 8.05 -2.67 10.31
CA PHE A 254 8.70 -2.27 9.07
C PHE A 254 9.98 -3.08 8.90
N ILE A 255 10.16 -3.74 7.76
CA ILE A 255 11.39 -4.45 7.42
C ILE A 255 11.80 -4.21 5.97
N ILE A 256 13.10 -3.95 5.75
CA ILE A 256 13.70 -3.86 4.43
C ILE A 256 15.05 -4.57 4.39
N GLY A 257 15.54 -4.91 3.19
CA GLY A 257 16.87 -5.46 2.98
C GLY A 257 16.82 -6.84 2.35
N ARG A 258 17.53 -7.82 2.92
CA ARG A 258 17.49 -9.19 2.39
C ARG A 258 17.56 -10.28 3.45
N TYR A 259 16.83 -11.37 3.22
CA TYR A 259 16.88 -12.62 4.00
C TYR A 259 16.72 -12.39 5.51
N ALA A 260 15.61 -11.78 5.91
CA ALA A 260 15.37 -11.35 7.29
C ALA A 260 13.88 -11.31 7.66
N SER A 261 13.59 -11.50 8.94
CA SER A 261 12.24 -11.52 9.50
C SER A 261 12.18 -10.54 10.66
N ALA A 262 11.08 -9.78 10.75
CA ALA A 262 10.86 -8.87 11.87
C ALA A 262 10.68 -9.65 13.19
N GLN A 263 10.98 -9.00 14.32
CA GLN A 263 10.99 -9.63 15.65
C GLN A 263 10.11 -8.93 16.69
N TYR A 264 9.55 -7.76 16.36
CA TYR A 264 8.79 -6.92 17.28
C TYR A 264 7.64 -6.21 16.54
N PRO A 265 6.50 -5.97 17.19
CA PRO A 265 5.49 -5.06 16.66
C PRO A 265 5.99 -3.60 16.70
N TYR A 266 5.42 -2.74 15.86
CA TYR A 266 5.68 -1.29 15.80
C TYR A 266 7.19 -0.94 15.84
N SER A 267 7.95 -1.53 14.94
CA SER A 267 9.41 -1.54 14.96
C SER A 267 10.02 -1.38 13.57
N PHE A 268 11.32 -1.09 13.50
CA PHE A 268 12.07 -0.97 12.26
C PHE A 268 13.22 -1.96 12.19
N HIS A 269 13.33 -2.70 11.09
CA HIS A 269 14.35 -3.71 10.85
C HIS A 269 15.10 -3.49 9.53
N LEU A 270 16.42 -3.64 9.57
CA LEU A 270 17.26 -3.76 8.37
C LEU A 270 17.86 -5.17 8.29
N GLY A 271 17.46 -5.92 7.27
CA GLY A 271 17.91 -7.29 7.00
C GLY A 271 19.16 -7.36 6.13
N ASN A 272 20.10 -8.24 6.47
CA ASN A 272 21.25 -8.58 5.61
C ASN A 272 21.73 -10.02 5.85
N GLY A 273 20.80 -10.96 5.67
CA GLY A 273 21.08 -12.39 5.65
C GLY A 273 21.60 -12.88 4.30
N MET A 274 21.65 -14.21 4.16
CA MET A 274 22.09 -14.90 2.94
C MET A 274 21.04 -15.95 2.52
N GLU A 275 20.99 -16.26 1.23
CA GLU A 275 19.96 -17.09 0.60
C GLU A 275 19.76 -18.47 1.23
N ASN A 276 20.84 -19.11 1.68
CA ASN A 276 20.81 -20.40 2.34
C ASN A 276 21.25 -20.29 3.82
N GLY A 277 21.01 -19.14 4.44
CA GLY A 277 21.37 -18.85 5.82
C GLY A 277 20.15 -18.63 6.71
N PRO A 278 20.35 -18.54 8.04
CA PRO A 278 19.29 -18.10 8.92
C PRO A 278 18.90 -16.65 8.61
N SER A 279 17.65 -16.32 8.92
CA SER A 279 17.16 -14.94 8.95
C SER A 279 18.09 -14.06 9.79
N ARG A 280 18.49 -12.88 9.27
CA ARG A 280 19.46 -12.01 9.95
C ARG A 280 19.13 -10.52 9.81
N ASN A 281 18.87 -9.89 10.95
CA ASN A 281 18.75 -8.44 11.10
C ASN A 281 20.10 -7.83 11.52
N VAL A 282 20.52 -6.75 10.87
CA VAL A 282 21.73 -5.99 11.24
C VAL A 282 21.42 -4.72 12.02
N VAL A 283 20.21 -4.19 11.90
CA VAL A 283 19.71 -3.08 12.72
C VAL A 283 18.28 -3.39 13.15
N ILE A 284 17.97 -3.17 14.42
CA ILE A 284 16.60 -3.22 14.97
C ILE A 284 16.39 -1.99 15.84
N LEU A 285 15.30 -1.25 15.59
CA LEU A 285 14.71 -0.29 16.52
C LEU A 285 13.37 -0.87 16.98
N ASP A 286 13.27 -1.24 18.25
CA ASP A 286 12.03 -1.78 18.82
C ASP A 286 11.07 -0.69 19.30
N GLN A 287 9.84 -1.10 19.64
CA GLN A 287 8.77 -0.21 20.12
C GLN A 287 9.12 0.49 21.44
N GLU A 288 10.04 -0.04 22.24
CA GLU A 288 10.53 0.58 23.46
C GLU A 288 11.61 1.65 23.22
N GLY A 289 12.09 1.78 21.98
CA GLY A 289 13.12 2.73 21.58
C GLY A 289 14.54 2.21 21.74
N ASN A 290 14.73 0.91 21.97
CA ASN A 290 16.06 0.30 22.01
C ASN A 290 16.59 0.08 20.60
N VAL A 291 17.84 0.49 20.38
CA VAL A 291 18.56 0.28 19.13
C VAL A 291 19.55 -0.86 19.29
N ARG A 292 19.44 -1.89 18.44
CA ARG A 292 20.37 -3.02 18.34
C ARG A 292 21.09 -2.94 17.00
N ILE A 293 22.42 -3.00 17.02
CA ILE A 293 23.25 -2.90 15.81
C ILE A 293 24.26 -4.03 15.82
N GLU A 294 24.26 -4.85 14.76
CA GLU A 294 25.34 -5.79 14.47
C GLU A 294 26.47 -5.06 13.73
N GLY A 295 27.32 -4.37 14.49
CA GLY A 295 28.41 -3.58 13.94
C GLY A 295 28.88 -2.48 14.89
N THR A 296 29.46 -1.43 14.31
CA THR A 296 30.03 -0.30 15.06
C THR A 296 29.29 0.97 14.71
N VAL A 297 28.91 1.75 15.74
CA VAL A 297 28.48 3.14 15.55
C VAL A 297 29.73 4.00 15.37
N ILE A 298 29.88 4.60 14.19
CA ILE A 298 31.05 5.43 13.84
C ILE A 298 30.63 6.90 13.91
N SER A 299 31.32 7.66 14.77
CA SER A 299 31.10 9.10 14.95
C SER A 299 32.38 9.88 14.63
N GLY A 300 32.25 11.13 14.19
CA GLY A 300 33.38 12.07 14.03
C GLY A 300 33.91 12.59 15.37
N SER A 301 33.11 12.51 16.42
CA SER A 301 33.49 12.86 17.80
C SER A 301 34.16 11.69 18.51
N ALA A 302 34.82 11.95 19.64
CA ALA A 302 35.70 10.97 20.28
C ALA A 302 35.52 10.83 21.79
N ASP A 303 34.42 11.33 22.35
CA ASP A 303 34.15 11.33 23.79
C ASP A 303 32.76 10.83 24.16
N TYR A 304 32.67 10.23 25.35
CA TYR A 304 31.41 9.89 26.02
C TYR A 304 31.15 10.93 27.10
N ALA A 305 29.99 11.57 27.03
CA ALA A 305 29.58 12.58 27.99
C ALA A 305 28.24 12.24 28.66
N VAL A 306 28.02 12.82 29.83
CA VAL A 306 26.74 12.76 30.55
C VAL A 306 26.33 14.17 30.93
N MET A 307 25.03 14.47 30.88
CA MET A 307 24.52 15.78 31.30
C MET A 307 24.50 15.90 32.83
N PHE A 308 25.01 17.02 33.35
CA PHE A 308 24.94 17.37 34.77
C PHE A 308 24.38 18.78 34.96
N GLU A 309 23.70 19.00 36.07
CA GLU A 309 23.18 20.32 36.45
C GLU A 309 24.26 21.12 37.19
N THR A 310 24.35 22.43 36.94
CA THR A 310 25.29 23.33 37.61
C THR A 310 24.78 23.77 38.97
N THR A 311 25.70 23.93 39.93
CA THR A 311 25.38 24.31 41.32
C THR A 311 24.71 25.67 41.45
N ASP A 312 25.09 26.62 40.59
CA ASP A 312 24.63 28.01 40.60
C ASP A 312 23.55 28.32 39.53
N GLY A 313 23.17 27.33 38.72
CA GLY A 313 22.23 27.48 37.62
C GLY A 313 22.79 28.24 36.41
N MET A 314 24.09 28.57 36.41
CA MET A 314 24.74 29.30 35.33
C MET A 314 25.44 28.33 34.38
N PRO A 315 25.56 28.65 33.08
CA PRO A 315 26.25 27.79 32.12
C PRO A 315 27.76 27.74 32.38
N ILE A 316 28.34 26.55 32.20
CA ILE A 316 29.79 26.35 32.17
C ILE A 316 30.16 26.07 30.72
N GLU A 317 30.96 26.96 30.12
CA GLU A 317 31.39 26.82 28.72
C GLU A 317 32.27 25.58 28.47
N PRO A 318 32.34 25.08 27.22
CA PRO A 318 33.20 23.97 26.86
C PRO A 318 34.68 24.17 27.21
N GLY A 319 35.33 23.06 27.56
CA GLY A 319 36.74 22.96 27.89
C GLY A 319 37.11 23.29 29.34
N TYR A 320 36.16 23.71 30.18
CA TYR A 320 36.39 23.84 31.62
C TYR A 320 36.38 22.47 32.30
N TRP A 321 37.32 22.26 33.22
CA TRP A 321 37.35 21.11 34.11
C TRP A 321 36.34 21.30 35.23
N VAL A 322 35.61 20.23 35.55
CA VAL A 322 34.55 20.25 36.57
C VAL A 322 34.71 19.15 37.60
N THR A 323 34.15 19.41 38.78
CA THR A 323 34.04 18.44 39.88
C THR A 323 32.60 18.39 40.39
N LEU A 324 32.33 17.45 41.29
CA LEU A 324 31.01 17.25 41.91
C LEU A 324 30.91 17.98 43.26
N GLU A 325 29.76 18.59 43.47
CA GLU A 325 29.26 19.04 44.76
C GLU A 325 27.85 18.46 44.94
N GLY A 326 27.76 17.35 45.68
CA GLY A 326 26.58 16.50 45.66
C GLY A 326 26.37 15.88 44.26
N GLU A 327 25.18 16.06 43.69
CA GLU A 327 24.83 15.58 42.34
C GLU A 327 25.09 16.61 41.24
N LYS A 328 25.48 17.83 41.61
CA LYS A 328 25.68 18.97 40.71
C LYS A 328 27.15 19.21 40.43
N ILE A 329 27.42 19.96 39.37
CA ILE A 329 28.78 20.31 38.96
C ILE A 329 29.14 21.76 39.25
N ARG A 330 30.43 21.99 39.49
CA ARG A 330 31.08 23.30 39.47
C ARG A 330 32.45 23.19 38.81
N LYS A 331 33.05 24.33 38.46
CA LYS A 331 34.44 24.38 38.00
C LYS A 331 35.36 23.80 39.09
N ALA A 332 36.29 22.93 38.67
CA ALA A 332 37.25 22.30 39.57
C ALA A 332 38.39 23.26 39.94
N ASP A 333 38.88 23.18 41.17
CA ASP A 333 40.03 23.91 41.68
C ASP A 333 41.20 22.96 42.01
N ALA A 334 42.40 23.51 42.16
CA ALA A 334 43.63 22.75 42.37
C ALA A 334 43.62 21.83 43.60
N GLY A 335 42.80 22.18 44.61
CA GLY A 335 42.62 21.39 45.83
C GLY A 335 41.61 20.25 45.71
N ASP A 336 40.85 20.17 44.62
CA ASP A 336 39.82 19.14 44.46
C ASP A 336 40.46 17.76 44.31
N ARG A 337 40.04 16.84 45.20
CA ARG A 337 40.53 15.46 45.22
C ARG A 337 39.99 14.64 44.05
N TYR A 338 38.79 14.98 43.61
CA TYR A 338 38.10 14.32 42.52
C TYR A 338 37.85 15.32 41.39
N VAL A 339 38.05 14.87 40.15
CA VAL A 339 37.78 15.63 38.93
C VAL A 339 36.84 14.75 38.12
N LEU A 340 35.64 15.26 37.84
CA LEU A 340 34.61 14.49 37.15
C LEU A 340 34.96 14.34 35.66
N GLY A 341 35.35 15.45 35.03
CA GLY A 341 35.61 15.49 33.60
C GLY A 341 35.75 16.91 33.08
N ILE A 342 35.52 17.07 31.78
CA ILE A 342 35.64 18.35 31.06
C ILE A 342 34.31 18.62 30.38
N VAL A 343 33.82 19.86 30.43
CA VAL A 343 32.62 20.21 29.66
C VAL A 343 32.89 20.03 28.15
N SER A 344 32.15 19.12 27.53
CA SER A 344 32.26 18.76 26.11
C SER A 344 31.33 19.61 25.25
N SER A 345 31.79 20.00 24.07
CA SER A 345 30.97 20.72 23.09
C SER A 345 30.19 19.80 22.14
N SER A 346 30.70 18.59 21.90
CA SER A 346 30.24 17.74 20.80
C SER A 346 30.53 16.26 21.08
N PRO A 347 29.89 15.67 22.10
CA PRO A 347 30.14 14.28 22.48
C PRO A 347 29.72 13.30 21.38
N ALA A 348 30.43 12.18 21.27
CA ALA A 348 30.05 11.09 20.38
C ALA A 348 28.82 10.33 20.89
N VAL A 349 28.69 10.22 22.21
CA VAL A 349 27.54 9.66 22.90
C VAL A 349 27.23 10.56 24.09
N LEU A 350 25.96 10.96 24.22
CA LEU A 350 25.49 11.80 25.32
C LEU A 350 24.44 11.07 26.16
N GLY A 351 24.82 10.74 27.40
CA GLY A 351 23.93 10.17 28.40
C GLY A 351 23.11 11.23 29.12
N ASP A 352 21.92 10.83 29.57
CA ASP A 352 21.01 11.63 30.40
C ASP A 352 20.59 12.99 29.78
N ALA A 353 20.57 13.08 28.44
CA ALA A 353 20.12 14.30 27.73
C ALA A 353 18.62 14.58 27.90
N ALA A 354 17.81 13.53 28.07
CA ALA A 354 16.35 13.59 28.11
C ALA A 354 15.76 14.35 26.90
N ASP A 355 16.33 14.19 25.71
CA ASP A 355 16.05 15.07 24.56
C ASP A 355 14.64 14.91 23.98
N LEU A 356 14.06 13.71 24.08
CA LEU A 356 12.75 13.38 23.48
C LEU A 356 11.56 13.73 24.37
N ARG A 357 11.75 13.76 25.70
CA ARG A 357 10.68 13.98 26.68
C ARG A 357 11.24 14.26 28.06
N TRP A 358 10.37 14.78 28.93
CA TRP A 358 10.70 14.93 30.34
C TRP A 358 11.11 13.59 30.96
N LYS A 359 12.27 13.56 31.62
CA LYS A 359 12.90 12.34 32.16
C LYS A 359 11.97 11.51 33.05
N ASN A 360 11.12 12.17 33.84
CA ASN A 360 10.20 11.53 34.79
C ASN A 360 8.75 11.50 34.27
N MET A 361 8.54 11.58 32.96
CA MET A 361 7.20 11.52 32.37
C MET A 361 6.45 10.23 32.74
N PHE A 362 7.18 9.12 32.83
CA PHE A 362 6.60 7.83 33.20
C PHE A 362 6.99 7.41 34.61
N LEU A 363 6.08 6.69 35.25
CA LEU A 363 6.31 6.06 36.54
C LEU A 363 7.33 4.93 36.38
N THR A 364 8.29 4.87 37.29
CA THR A 364 9.34 3.85 37.30
C THR A 364 9.37 3.09 38.62
N ASP A 365 9.94 1.89 38.59
CA ASP A 365 10.25 1.14 39.81
C ASP A 365 11.50 1.68 40.53
N VAL A 366 11.86 1.05 41.65
CA VAL A 366 13.02 1.45 42.46
C VAL A 366 14.37 1.33 41.74
N TRP A 367 14.42 0.70 40.55
CA TRP A 367 15.61 0.56 39.71
C TRP A 367 15.55 1.44 38.44
N GLY A 368 14.51 2.25 38.29
CA GLY A 368 14.34 3.15 37.15
C GLY A 368 13.70 2.53 35.91
N ARG A 369 13.17 1.30 36.01
CA ARG A 369 12.45 0.66 34.89
C ARG A 369 11.04 1.23 34.80
N VAL A 370 10.61 1.60 33.59
CA VAL A 370 9.26 2.11 33.34
C VAL A 370 8.22 1.03 33.67
N LEU A 371 7.18 1.42 34.39
CA LEU A 371 6.01 0.59 34.67
C LEU A 371 5.00 0.69 33.53
N TYR A 372 4.42 -0.44 33.18
CA TYR A 372 3.40 -0.57 32.14
C TYR A 372 2.10 -1.11 32.73
N GLU A 373 0.98 -0.67 32.19
CA GLU A 373 -0.34 -1.20 32.51
C GLU A 373 -1.05 -1.66 31.24
N GLU A 374 -1.98 -2.60 31.41
CA GLU A 374 -2.83 -3.12 30.35
C GLU A 374 -4.21 -2.46 30.47
N SER A 375 -4.68 -1.83 29.39
CA SER A 375 -6.00 -1.22 29.34
C SER A 375 -6.79 -1.69 28.11
N ASP A 376 -8.12 -1.79 28.28
CA ASP A 376 -9.03 -2.08 27.18
C ASP A 376 -9.23 -0.79 26.35
N VAL A 377 -8.81 -0.84 25.09
CA VAL A 377 -9.03 0.24 24.13
C VAL A 377 -10.26 -0.11 23.29
N PRO A 378 -11.30 0.75 23.26
CA PRO A 378 -12.49 0.51 22.45
C PRO A 378 -12.15 0.58 20.96
N GLU A 379 -12.99 -0.05 20.15
CA GLU A 379 -12.90 0.07 18.70
C GLU A 379 -13.06 1.54 18.27
N GLN A 380 -12.29 1.96 17.27
CA GLN A 380 -12.52 3.23 16.59
C GLN A 380 -13.27 2.96 15.30
N ARG A 381 -14.29 3.77 15.03
CA ARG A 381 -15.12 3.68 13.84
C ARG A 381 -14.96 4.92 12.98
N ASP A 382 -15.05 4.76 11.66
CA ASP A 382 -15.15 5.88 10.72
C ASP A 382 -16.55 6.54 10.81
N PRO A 383 -16.77 7.70 10.16
CA PRO A 383 -18.10 8.34 10.12
C PRO A 383 -19.20 7.44 9.55
N GLU A 384 -18.85 6.43 8.75
CA GLU A 384 -19.74 5.46 8.12
C GLU A 384 -20.07 4.26 9.02
N GLY A 385 -19.42 4.15 10.18
CA GLY A 385 -19.64 3.12 11.20
C GLY A 385 -18.79 1.86 11.03
N ASN A 386 -17.84 1.80 10.10
CA ASN A 386 -16.92 0.68 9.93
C ASN A 386 -15.82 0.73 11.00
N VAL A 387 -15.43 -0.42 11.54
CA VAL A 387 -14.32 -0.52 12.51
C VAL A 387 -13.00 -0.27 11.78
N VAL A 388 -12.33 0.83 12.11
CA VAL A 388 -11.02 1.24 11.58
C VAL A 388 -9.89 0.67 12.45
N ILE A 389 -10.13 0.65 13.76
CA ILE A 389 -9.21 0.08 14.74
C ILE A 389 -10.04 -0.84 15.65
N PRO A 390 -9.75 -2.14 15.73
CA PRO A 390 -10.51 -3.05 16.56
C PRO A 390 -10.31 -2.76 18.05
N ALA A 391 -11.33 -3.11 18.84
CA ALA A 391 -11.21 -3.10 20.28
C ALA A 391 -10.17 -4.14 20.71
N GLY A 392 -9.34 -3.81 21.69
CA GLY A 392 -8.28 -4.72 22.13
C GLY A 392 -7.57 -4.23 23.36
N ARG A 393 -6.82 -5.13 23.98
CA ARG A 393 -5.97 -4.78 25.13
C ARG A 393 -4.65 -4.20 24.65
N ARG A 394 -4.27 -3.06 25.22
CA ARG A 394 -2.99 -2.40 24.91
C ARG A 394 -2.16 -2.27 26.16
N ILE A 395 -0.87 -2.55 26.03
CA ILE A 395 0.13 -2.31 27.06
C ILE A 395 0.71 -0.93 26.80
N HIS A 396 0.65 -0.03 27.77
CA HIS A 396 1.19 1.32 27.64
C HIS A 396 1.89 1.75 28.93
N PRO A 397 2.86 2.69 28.85
CA PRO A 397 3.56 3.17 30.03
C PRO A 397 2.63 3.98 30.93
N VAL A 398 2.81 3.85 32.24
CA VAL A 398 2.04 4.59 33.26
C VAL A 398 2.61 5.99 33.40
N LEU A 399 1.78 7.02 33.27
CA LEU A 399 2.20 8.41 33.48
C LEU A 399 2.53 8.66 34.96
N HIS A 400 3.61 9.41 35.22
CA HIS A 400 3.93 9.82 36.58
C HIS A 400 2.86 10.81 37.10
N PRO A 401 2.40 10.72 38.36
CA PRO A 401 1.33 11.59 38.89
C PRO A 401 1.61 13.09 38.83
N SER A 402 2.88 13.47 38.73
CA SER A 402 3.31 14.87 38.61
C SER A 402 3.50 15.35 37.17
N TYR A 403 3.19 14.51 36.17
CA TYR A 403 3.21 14.92 34.77
C TYR A 403 2.02 15.85 34.48
N ASP A 404 2.29 17.03 33.93
CA ASP A 404 1.27 17.98 33.47
C ASP A 404 1.38 18.16 31.95
N PRO A 405 0.41 17.67 31.15
CA PRO A 405 0.48 17.75 29.68
C PRO A 405 0.39 19.19 29.14
N ARG A 406 0.05 20.18 29.98
CA ARG A 406 -0.01 21.59 29.58
C ARG A 406 1.34 22.29 29.68
N GLN A 407 2.32 21.68 30.34
CA GLN A 407 3.66 22.25 30.47
C GLN A 407 4.50 21.87 29.26
N VAL A 408 5.06 22.87 28.59
CA VAL A 408 6.00 22.66 27.49
C VAL A 408 7.33 22.17 28.06
N TYR A 409 7.79 21.00 27.61
CA TYR A 409 9.08 20.46 28.01
C TYR A 409 10.22 21.12 27.21
N ILE A 410 11.22 21.62 27.92
CA ILE A 410 12.47 22.12 27.34
C ILE A 410 13.58 21.07 27.62
N PRO A 411 14.18 20.47 26.58
CA PRO A 411 15.29 19.52 26.71
C PRO A 411 16.45 20.09 27.52
N ARG A 412 17.20 19.22 28.22
CA ARG A 412 18.33 19.66 29.07
C ARG A 412 19.40 20.40 28.28
N MET A 413 19.66 19.98 27.05
CA MET A 413 20.63 20.66 26.18
C MET A 413 20.28 22.12 25.85
N GLN A 414 19.02 22.51 26.02
CA GLN A 414 18.55 23.88 25.75
C GLN A 414 18.44 24.72 27.04
N ARG A 415 18.84 24.16 28.19
CA ARG A 415 18.72 24.78 29.51
C ARG A 415 20.11 25.23 30.01
N PRO A 416 20.30 26.50 30.40
CA PRO A 416 21.61 27.04 30.75
C PRO A 416 22.25 26.37 31.98
N GLU A 417 21.45 25.83 32.88
CA GLU A 417 21.91 25.13 34.08
C GLU A 417 22.40 23.70 33.82
N TRP A 418 22.39 23.20 32.57
CA TRP A 418 22.82 21.85 32.23
C TRP A 418 24.03 21.87 31.31
N ALA A 419 25.04 21.05 31.61
CA ALA A 419 26.25 20.91 30.78
C ALA A 419 26.59 19.44 30.50
N ALA A 420 27.02 19.16 29.27
CA ALA A 420 27.55 17.86 28.90
C ALA A 420 28.99 17.72 29.42
N VAL A 421 29.24 16.78 30.33
CA VAL A 421 30.58 16.54 30.88
C VAL A 421 31.16 15.30 30.24
N GLY A 422 32.21 15.46 29.45
CA GLY A 422 33.01 14.40 28.88
C GLY A 422 33.77 13.65 29.97
N LEU A 423 33.43 12.37 30.15
CA LEU A 423 33.98 11.49 31.18
C LEU A 423 35.09 10.59 30.63
N LEU A 424 35.11 10.38 29.31
CA LEU A 424 36.05 9.51 28.63
C LEU A 424 36.27 10.04 27.22
N GLY A 425 37.51 9.98 26.71
CA GLY A 425 37.81 10.24 25.30
C GLY A 425 38.83 11.36 25.07
N LYS A 426 38.91 11.82 23.82
CA LYS A 426 39.79 12.93 23.42
C LYS A 426 39.04 14.24 23.50
N LEU A 427 39.35 15.06 24.49
CA LEU A 427 38.61 16.29 24.82
C LEU A 427 39.52 17.51 24.72
N LEU A 428 38.96 18.61 24.19
CA LEU A 428 39.61 19.91 24.24
C LEU A 428 39.42 20.48 25.64
N ALA A 429 40.52 20.92 26.25
CA ALA A 429 40.54 21.53 27.57
C ALA A 429 41.16 22.92 27.49
N ARG A 430 40.65 23.83 28.31
CA ARG A 430 41.25 25.15 28.56
C ARG A 430 42.46 24.96 29.47
N ASP A 431 43.55 25.63 29.15
CA ASP A 431 44.77 25.62 29.97
C ASP A 431 45.35 27.02 30.14
N ASP A 432 46.22 27.17 31.13
CA ASP A 432 46.91 28.43 31.49
C ASP A 432 48.15 28.72 30.62
N GLY A 433 48.43 27.88 29.62
CA GLY A 433 49.59 27.98 28.73
C GLY A 433 50.80 27.15 29.19
N THR A 434 50.77 26.57 30.40
CA THR A 434 51.91 25.81 30.95
C THR A 434 51.95 24.37 30.46
N CYS A 435 50.82 23.81 30.00
CA CYS A 435 50.72 22.40 29.62
C CYS A 435 51.50 22.10 28.33
N VAL A 436 52.27 21.00 28.27
CA VAL A 436 53.06 20.65 27.07
C VAL A 436 52.64 19.28 26.51
N PRO A 437 52.60 19.11 25.17
CA PRO A 437 52.36 17.80 24.55
C PRO A 437 53.33 16.74 25.10
N GLY A 438 52.81 15.57 25.45
CA GLY A 438 53.60 14.53 26.08
C GLY A 438 53.88 14.73 27.57
N GLY A 439 53.37 15.81 28.19
CA GLY A 439 53.31 16.00 29.64
C GLY A 439 51.98 15.56 30.25
N TYR A 440 51.76 15.97 31.50
CA TYR A 440 50.49 15.80 32.20
C TYR A 440 49.94 17.15 32.66
N CYS A 441 48.63 17.19 32.90
CA CYS A 441 47.94 18.35 33.45
C CYS A 441 46.92 17.94 34.51
N ARG A 442 46.58 18.88 35.38
CA ARG A 442 45.45 18.80 36.32
C ARG A 442 44.69 20.12 36.32
N PRO A 443 43.44 20.16 36.78
CA PRO A 443 42.77 21.43 37.04
C PRO A 443 43.60 22.28 38.00
N GLY A 444 43.91 23.50 37.57
CA GLY A 444 44.40 24.59 38.39
C GLY A 444 43.24 25.35 39.01
N GLU A 445 43.27 26.68 38.99
CA GLU A 445 42.15 27.49 39.49
C GLU A 445 41.01 27.59 38.48
N ARG A 446 39.76 27.59 38.97
CA ARG A 446 38.54 27.91 38.20
C ARG A 446 38.39 27.08 36.92
N GLY A 447 38.73 25.80 36.99
CA GLY A 447 38.53 24.82 35.93
C GLY A 447 39.47 24.98 34.73
N VAL A 448 40.59 25.69 34.88
CA VAL A 448 41.63 25.83 33.84
C VAL A 448 42.78 24.89 34.15
N ALA A 449 43.22 24.07 33.19
CA ALA A 449 44.33 23.14 33.41
C ALA A 449 45.67 23.88 33.61
N THR A 450 46.51 23.31 34.47
CA THR A 450 47.90 23.69 34.68
C THR A 450 48.80 22.46 34.57
N ALA A 451 50.07 22.66 34.21
CA ALA A 451 51.04 21.59 34.09
C ALA A 451 51.22 20.86 35.41
N SER A 452 51.34 19.53 35.35
CA SER A 452 51.53 18.70 36.53
C SER A 452 52.40 17.50 36.20
N GLU A 453 53.02 16.90 37.22
CA GLU A 453 53.78 15.66 37.08
C GLU A 453 52.86 14.43 36.89
N LYS A 454 51.58 14.56 37.25
CA LYS A 454 50.57 13.49 37.21
C LYS A 454 49.22 14.04 36.79
N GLY A 455 48.31 13.18 36.33
CA GLY A 455 46.95 13.57 35.95
C GLY A 455 46.63 13.16 34.53
N TYR A 456 46.07 14.08 33.74
CA TYR A 456 45.58 13.79 32.39
C TYR A 456 46.66 14.01 31.35
N ARG A 457 46.79 13.08 30.41
CA ARG A 457 47.81 13.12 29.36
C ARG A 457 47.48 14.20 28.35
N VAL A 458 48.44 15.10 28.10
CA VAL A 458 48.33 16.11 27.03
C VAL A 458 48.76 15.49 25.71
N LEU A 459 47.85 15.39 24.76
CA LEU A 459 48.09 14.80 23.44
C LEU A 459 48.66 15.82 22.45
N LYS A 460 48.08 17.02 22.43
CA LYS A 460 48.41 18.07 21.47
C LYS A 460 48.07 19.44 22.04
N ARG A 461 48.83 20.48 21.70
CA ARG A 461 48.43 21.88 21.88
C ARG A 461 47.71 22.35 20.63
N VAL A 462 46.52 22.92 20.80
CA VAL A 462 45.63 23.31 19.69
C VAL A 462 45.52 24.82 19.56
N GLY A 463 45.79 25.56 20.65
CA GLY A 463 45.93 27.02 20.66
C GLY A 463 46.73 27.52 21.86
N PRO A 464 46.82 28.86 22.03
CA PRO A 464 47.56 29.46 23.15
C PRO A 464 47.08 29.00 24.53
N ASN A 465 45.77 28.87 24.71
CA ASN A 465 45.12 28.51 25.98
C ASN A 465 44.21 27.27 25.81
N GLN A 466 44.56 26.39 24.88
CA GLN A 466 43.77 25.19 24.58
C GLN A 466 44.67 24.00 24.22
N ILE A 467 44.38 22.88 24.87
CA ILE A 467 45.05 21.60 24.69
C ILE A 467 44.03 20.50 24.40
N LEU A 468 44.48 19.45 23.72
CA LEU A 468 43.75 18.20 23.57
C LEU A 468 44.30 17.21 24.60
N VAL A 469 43.42 16.68 25.44
CA VAL A 469 43.77 15.71 26.49
C VAL A 469 43.04 14.40 26.29
N LEU A 470 43.60 13.34 26.89
CA LEU A 470 42.94 12.05 26.99
C LEU A 470 42.36 11.89 28.41
N VAL A 471 41.03 11.85 28.52
CA VAL A 471 40.30 11.52 29.75
C VAL A 471 40.05 10.01 29.74
N ARG A 472 40.32 9.34 30.87
CA ARG A 472 40.24 7.87 31.03
C ARG A 472 39.52 7.50 32.31
#